data_AF-A0A0Q6Q285-F1
#
_entry.id   AF-A0A0Q6Q285-F1
#
_cell.length_a   1.000
_cell.length_b   1.000
_cell.length_c   1.000
_cell.angle_alpha   90.00
_cell.angle_beta   90.00
_cell.angle_gamma   90.00
#
_symmetry.space_group_name_H-M   'P 1'
#
loop_
_entity.id
_entity.type
_entity.pdbx_description
1 polymer ?
#
loop_
_entity_poly.entity_id
_entity_poly.type
_entity_poly.pdbx_seq_one_letter_code
_entity_poly.pdbx_strand_id
1 'polypeptide(L)' 'MSDSEKRKLIHFTIDGKQYTTRDDDQEAASLLRLAGIDPIQYDLARRKKDGETKTIKDDKIVEIKDGDVFFTVRQNATVG' A
#
# COMPACT_ATOMS: atom_id res chain seq x y z
N MET A 1 3.03 -0.95 28.61
CA MET A 1 2.90 -0.25 27.32
C MET A 1 3.71 -1.05 26.32
N SER A 2 3.04 -1.74 25.39
CA SER A 2 3.73 -2.45 24.30
C SER A 2 4.31 -1.43 23.32
N ASP A 3 5.39 -1.76 22.62
CA ASP A 3 6.01 -0.86 21.64
C ASP A 3 5.05 -0.38 20.53
N SER A 4 3.98 -1.13 20.28
CA SER A 4 2.89 -0.76 19.36
C SER A 4 2.10 0.49 19.77
N GLU A 5 1.99 0.80 21.06
CA GLU A 5 1.22 1.96 21.55
C GLU A 5 1.98 3.29 21.37
N LYS A 6 3.31 3.25 21.22
CA LYS A 6 4.17 4.44 21.04
C LYS A 6 4.36 4.86 19.58
N ARG A 7 4.03 4.02 18.60
CA ARG A 7 4.20 4.35 17.18
C ARG A 7 3.23 5.45 16.75
N LYS A 8 3.73 6.48 16.06
CA LYS A 8 2.92 7.57 15.53
C LYS A 8 1.87 7.01 14.56
N LEU A 9 0.69 7.63 14.55
CA LEU A 9 -0.33 7.31 13.55
C LEU A 9 0.16 7.82 12.18
N ILE A 10 0.16 6.94 11.19
CA ILE A 10 0.61 7.19 9.82
C ILE A 10 -0.62 7.35 8.94
N HIS A 11 -0.69 8.45 8.19
CA HIS A 11 -1.76 8.74 7.23
C HIS A 11 -1.27 8.46 5.82
N PHE A 12 -2.09 7.80 5.01
CA PHE A 12 -1.77 7.53 3.62
C PHE A 12 -3.06 7.44 2.79
N THR A 13 -2.93 7.37 1.48
CA THR A 13 -4.07 7.21 0.56
C THR A 13 -3.89 6.01 -0.35
N ILE A 14 -5.00 5.34 -0.68
CA ILE A 14 -5.09 4.35 -1.76
C ILE A 14 -6.20 4.83 -2.70
N ASP A 15 -5.88 5.05 -3.98
CA ASP A 15 -6.82 5.56 -4.99
C ASP A 15 -7.55 6.85 -4.54
N GLY A 16 -6.83 7.71 -3.80
CA GLY A 16 -7.34 8.97 -3.27
C GLY A 16 -8.19 8.85 -1.99
N LYS A 17 -8.52 7.64 -1.53
CA LYS A 17 -9.20 7.42 -0.24
C LYS A 17 -8.19 7.39 0.90
N GLN A 18 -8.50 8.08 2.00
CA GLN A 18 -7.62 8.20 3.16
C GLN A 18 -7.72 6.98 4.10
N TYR A 19 -6.57 6.54 4.59
CA TYR A 19 -6.39 5.45 5.54
C TYR A 19 -5.37 5.85 6.61
N THR A 20 -5.40 5.15 7.74
CA THR A 20 -4.43 5.33 8.82
C THR A 20 -3.96 4.01 9.40
N THR A 21 -2.69 3.93 9.80
CA THR A 21 -2.12 2.75 10.46
C THR A 21 -1.10 3.15 11.53
N ARG A 22 -0.78 2.23 12.44
CA ARG A 22 0.39 2.31 13.34
C ARG A 22 1.48 1.30 12.98
N ASP A 23 1.16 0.37 12.09
CA ASP A 23 2.09 -0.60 11.54
C ASP A 23 2.59 -0.06 10.20
N ASP A 24 3.87 0.30 10.18
CA ASP A 24 4.61 0.88 9.07
C ASP A 24 5.09 -0.18 8.07
N ASP A 25 5.17 -1.46 8.44
CA ASP A 25 5.62 -2.53 7.56
C ASP A 25 4.46 -3.48 7.24
N GLN A 26 3.83 -3.32 6.07
CA GLN A 26 2.69 -4.16 5.68
C GLN A 26 2.88 -4.80 4.32
N GLU A 27 2.38 -6.02 4.15
CA GLU A 27 2.25 -6.62 2.82
C GLU A 27 1.37 -5.76 1.90
N ALA A 28 1.78 -5.59 0.64
CA ALA A 28 0.99 -4.90 -0.37
C ALA A 28 -0.40 -5.54 -0.53
N ALA A 29 -0.50 -6.87 -0.44
CA ALA A 29 -1.78 -7.58 -0.44
C ALA A 29 -2.71 -7.16 0.71
N SER A 30 -2.17 -6.83 1.89
CA SER A 30 -2.96 -6.36 3.04
C SER A 30 -3.52 -4.96 2.81
N LEU A 31 -2.76 -4.08 2.15
CA LEU A 31 -3.23 -2.76 1.74
C LEU A 31 -4.32 -2.84 0.65
N LEU A 32 -4.18 -3.77 -0.30
CA LEU A 32 -5.21 -4.03 -1.30
C LEU A 32 -6.51 -4.53 -0.65
N ARG A 33 -6.41 -5.49 0.28
CA ARG A 33 -7.57 -5.98 1.04
C ARG A 33 -8.23 -4.89 1.88
N LEU A 34 -7.44 -3.99 2.49
CA LEU A 34 -7.95 -2.82 3.22
C LEU A 34 -8.75 -1.88 2.30
N ALA A 35 -8.38 -1.79 1.03
CA ALA A 35 -9.10 -1.05 0.01
C ALA A 35 -10.31 -1.82 -0.58
N GLY A 36 -10.54 -3.07 -0.17
CA GLY A 36 -11.58 -3.92 -0.74
C GLY A 36 -11.22 -4.49 -2.12
N ILE A 37 -9.93 -4.58 -2.43
CA ILE A 37 -9.39 -5.01 -3.72
C ILE A 37 -8.74 -6.39 -3.59
N ASP A 38 -8.97 -7.24 -4.60
CA ASP A 38 -8.41 -8.58 -4.66
C ASP A 38 -6.92 -8.54 -5.08
N PRO A 39 -5.97 -8.95 -4.21
CA PRO A 39 -4.54 -8.96 -4.52
C PRO A 39 -4.14 -9.96 -5.61
N ILE A 40 -4.98 -10.93 -5.95
CA ILE A 40 -4.72 -11.85 -7.08
C ILE A 40 -4.83 -11.09 -8.41
N GLN A 41 -5.67 -10.05 -8.48
CA GLN A 41 -5.97 -9.32 -9.71
C GLN A 41 -5.24 -7.98 -9.81
N TYR A 42 -4.70 -7.49 -8.69
CA TYR A 42 -4.12 -6.16 -8.58
C TYR A 42 -2.80 -6.18 -7.82
N ASP A 43 -1.88 -5.34 -8.28
CA ASP A 43 -0.70 -4.92 -7.55
C ASP A 43 -0.94 -3.54 -6.91
N LEU A 44 -0.10 -3.20 -5.95
CA LEU A 44 -0.05 -1.85 -5.39
C LEU A 44 0.97 -1.02 -6.20
N ALA A 45 0.76 0.27 -6.37
CA ALA A 45 1.79 1.19 -6.86
C ALA A 45 1.92 2.38 -5.93
N ARG A 46 3.14 2.89 -5.76
CA ARG A 46 3.43 4.09 -4.96
C ARG A 46 3.84 5.25 -5.85
N ARG A 47 3.30 6.44 -5.60
CA ARG A 47 3.82 7.68 -6.20
C ARG A 47 5.14 8.06 -5.53
N LYS A 48 6.19 8.23 -6.32
CA LYS A 48 7.47 8.81 -5.90
C LYS A 48 7.39 10.34 -5.92
N LYS A 49 8.39 10.98 -5.30
CA LYS A 49 8.50 12.45 -5.24
C LYS A 49 8.70 13.13 -6.60
N ASP A 50 9.29 12.40 -7.56
CA ASP A 50 9.49 12.84 -8.94
C ASP A 50 8.24 12.70 -9.82
N GLY A 51 7.14 12.17 -9.26
CA GLY A 51 5.90 11.93 -10.00
C GLY A 51 5.82 10.56 -10.67
N GLU A 52 6.90 9.77 -10.69
CA GLU A 52 6.86 8.40 -11.20
C GLU A 52 6.04 7.49 -10.28
N THR A 53 5.43 6.46 -10.86
CA THR A 53 4.79 5.38 -10.11
C THR A 53 5.68 4.15 -10.12
N LYS A 54 5.85 3.52 -8.95
CA LYS A 54 6.55 2.24 -8.81
C LYS A 54 5.57 1.17 -8.38
N THR A 55 5.37 0.16 -9.22
CA THR A 55 4.59 -1.05 -8.88
C THR A 55 5.32 -1.87 -7.83
N ILE A 56 4.55 -2.38 -6.89
CA ILE A 56 4.93 -3.23 -5.77
C ILE A 56 4.02 -4.46 -5.84
N LYS A 57 4.63 -5.62 -6.04
CA LYS A 57 3.90 -6.89 -6.08
C LYS A 57 3.20 -7.15 -4.76
N ASP A 58 2.04 -7.79 -4.85
CA ASP A 58 1.18 -8.17 -3.73
C ASP A 58 1.94 -8.93 -2.61
N ASP A 59 2.94 -9.71 -2.98
CA ASP A 59 3.81 -10.49 -2.08
C ASP A 59 4.91 -9.69 -1.36
N LYS A 60 5.03 -8.37 -1.59
CA LYS A 60 6.10 -7.54 -1.00
C LYS A 60 5.64 -6.76 0.22
N ILE A 61 6.54 -6.63 1.18
CA ILE A 61 6.41 -5.69 2.30
C ILE A 61 6.62 -4.26 1.79
N VAL A 62 5.74 -3.37 2.24
CA VAL A 62 5.72 -1.94 1.98
C VAL A 62 6.02 -1.21 3.28
N GLU A 63 7.09 -0.41 3.29
CA GLU A 63 7.35 0.59 4.34
C GLU A 63 6.49 1.83 4.06
N ILE A 64 5.44 2.02 4.85
CA ILE A 64 4.44 3.10 4.74
C ILE A 64 4.95 4.33 5.48
N LYS A 65 4.95 5.47 4.79
CA LYS A 65 5.34 6.77 5.34
C LYS A 65 4.14 7.70 5.36
N ASP A 66 4.13 8.61 6.32
CA ASP A 66 3.07 9.62 6.43
C ASP A 66 3.02 10.47 5.15
N GLY A 67 1.81 10.62 4.61
CA GLY A 67 1.54 11.28 3.33
C GLY A 67 1.73 10.40 2.09
N ASP A 68 1.99 9.11 2.24
CA ASP A 68 2.12 8.22 1.08
C ASP A 68 0.85 8.16 0.23
N VAL A 69 1.08 8.08 -1.08
CA VAL A 69 0.00 7.96 -2.08
C VAL A 69 0.21 6.69 -2.86
N PHE A 70 -0.73 5.77 -2.68
CA PHE A 70 -0.78 4.50 -3.37
C PHE A 70 -1.93 4.47 -4.38
N PHE A 71 -1.77 3.59 -5.38
CA PHE A 71 -2.76 3.31 -6.39
C PHE A 71 -2.89 1.80 -6.59
N THR A 72 -4.07 1.36 -6.99
CA THR A 72 -4.27 -0.02 -7.45
C THR A 72 -3.94 -0.12 -8.93
N VAL A 73 -3.20 -1.16 -9.33
CA VAL A 73 -2.84 -1.40 -10.72
C VAL A 73 -3.23 -2.81 -11.07
N ARG A 74 -4.02 -3.01 -12.14
CA ARG A 74 -4.34 -4.37 -12.59
C ARG A 74 -3.06 -5.11 -12.95
N GLN A 75 -2.93 -6.34 -12.45
CA GLN A 75 -1.93 -7.24 -12.97
C GLN A 75 -2.28 -7.50 -14.44
N ASN A 76 -1.37 -7.19 -15.36
CA ASN A 76 -1.52 -7.65 -16.72
C ASN A 76 -1.43 -9.17 -16.66
N ALA A 77 -2.52 -9.87 -16.96
CA ALA A 77 -2.50 -11.32 -17.11
C ALA A 77 -1.38 -11.64 -18.10
N THR A 78 -0.31 -12.28 -17.62
CA THR A 78 0.51 -13.07 -18.54
C THR A 78 -0.43 -14.17 -19.00
N VAL A 79 -0.97 -13.99 -20.21
CA VAL A 79 -1.68 -15.06 -20.90
C VAL A 79 -0.65 -16.18 -21.02
N GLY A 80 -0.85 -17.25 -20.24
CA GLY A 80 -0.05 -18.46 -20.37
C GLY A 80 -0.25 -19.12 -21.73
#